data_AF-A0A7X3T752-F1
#
_entry.id   AF-A0A7X3T752-F1
#
_cell.length_a   1.000
_cell.length_b   1.000
_cell.length_c   1.000
_cell.angle_alpha   90.00
_cell.angle_beta   90.00
_cell.angle_gamma   90.00
#
_symmetry.space_group_name_H-M   'P 1'
#
loop_
_entity.id
_entity.type
_entity.pdbx_description
1 polymer ?
#
loop_
_entity_poly.entity_id
_entity_poly.type
_entity_poly.pdbx_seq_one_letter_code
_entity_poly.pdbx_strand_id
1 'polypeptide(L)' 'ELTQLADGRGGGRPELAQGGGKNPDKVNAAIDAAGEIVKKQLQT' A
#
# COMPACT_ATOMS: atom_id res chain seq x y z
N GLU A 1 -1.87 5.45 -1.14
CA GLU A 1 -0.46 5.48 -1.56
C GLU A 1 0.06 4.13 -2.07
N LEU A 2 -0.16 3.02 -1.37
CA LEU A 2 0.34 1.69 -1.81
C LEU A 2 -0.12 1.27 -3.20
N THR A 3 -1.41 1.42 -3.52
CA THR A 3 -1.95 1.03 -4.83
C THR A 3 -1.35 1.84 -5.98
N GLN A 4 -0.95 3.10 -5.74
CA GLN A 4 -0.36 3.95 -6.78
C GLN A 4 1.03 3.47 -7.20
N LEU A 5 1.76 2.75 -6.33
CA LEU A 5 3.06 2.16 -6.67
C LEU A 5 2.96 1.07 -7.73
N ALA A 6 1.78 0.46 -7.87
CA ALA A 6 1.49 -0.63 -8.81
C ALA A 6 0.43 -0.22 -9.87
N ASP A 7 0.34 1.07 -10.21
CA ASP A 7 -0.61 1.63 -11.19
C ASP A 7 -2.07 1.30 -10.86
N GLY A 8 -2.38 1.32 -9.57
CA GLY A 8 -3.59 0.82 -8.97
C GLY A 8 -4.49 1.86 -8.33
N ARG A 9 -5.66 1.39 -7.90
CA ARG A 9 -6.62 2.16 -7.09
C ARG A 9 -7.17 1.29 -5.96
N GLY A 10 -7.62 1.95 -4.90
CA GLY A 10 -8.18 1.29 -3.74
C GLY A 10 -9.18 2.18 -3.01
N GLY A 11 -9.85 1.61 -2.02
CA GLY A 11 -10.82 2.27 -1.18
C GLY A 11 -11.07 1.47 0.10
N GLY A 12 -11.72 2.10 1.08
CA GLY A 12 -11.99 1.46 2.35
C GLY A 12 -12.42 2.44 3.44
N ARG A 13 -12.45 1.92 4.66
CA ARG A 13 -12.73 2.62 5.91
C ARG A 13 -11.46 2.67 6.77
N PRO A 14 -11.41 3.49 7.84
CA PRO A 14 -10.23 3.57 8.71
C PRO A 14 -9.71 2.21 9.21
N GLU A 15 -10.62 1.28 9.49
CA GLU A 15 -10.33 -0.06 10.00
C GLU A 15 -9.95 -1.08 8.92
N LEU A 16 -10.32 -0.83 7.66
CA LEU A 16 -10.11 -1.77 6.56
C LEU A 16 -10.00 -1.06 5.22
N ALA A 17 -8.89 -1.26 4.53
CA ALA A 17 -8.68 -0.80 3.17
C ALA A 17 -8.28 -1.95 2.24
N GLN A 18 -8.74 -1.88 0.99
CA GLN A 18 -8.37 -2.79 -0.07
C GLN A 18 -8.09 -2.04 -1.36
N GLY A 19 -7.33 -2.67 -2.26
CA GLY A 19 -7.06 -2.13 -3.59
C GLY A 19 -6.28 -3.12 -4.43
N GLY A 20 -6.17 -2.81 -5.72
CA GLY A 20 -5.43 -3.62 -6.69
C GLY A 20 -4.59 -2.74 -7.60
N GLY A 21 -3.64 -3.37 -8.29
CA GLY A 21 -2.71 -2.74 -9.24
C GLY A 21 -2.74 -3.44 -10.60
N LYS A 22 -2.32 -2.70 -11.64
CA LYS A 22 -2.19 -3.24 -13.00
C LYS A 22 -0.79 -3.75 -13.31
N ASN A 23 0.19 -3.40 -12.47
CA ASN A 23 1.59 -3.74 -12.66
C ASN A 23 2.06 -4.75 -11.60
N PRO A 24 2.04 -6.07 -11.90
CA PRO A 24 2.44 -7.11 -10.95
C PRO A 24 3.92 -7.06 -10.58
N ASP A 25 4.80 -6.53 -11.45
CA ASP A 25 6.24 -6.44 -11.18
C ASP A 25 6.56 -5.47 -10.03
N LYS A 26 5.61 -4.61 -9.66
CA LYS A 26 5.73 -3.63 -8.57
C LYS A 26 5.24 -4.16 -7.22
N VAL A 27 4.75 -5.39 -7.14
CA VAL A 27 4.18 -5.95 -5.90
C VAL A 27 5.21 -5.96 -4.76
N ASN A 28 6.44 -6.38 -5.01
CA ASN A 28 7.48 -6.41 -3.97
C ASN A 28 7.78 -5.01 -3.43
N ALA A 29 7.92 -4.02 -4.31
CA ALA A 29 8.15 -2.62 -3.89
C ALA A 29 6.97 -2.06 -3.07
N ALA A 30 5.73 -2.45 -3.40
CA ALA A 30 4.56 -2.07 -2.62
C ALA A 30 4.56 -2.73 -1.23
N ILE A 31 4.97 -4.00 -1.12
CA ILE A 31 5.09 -4.70 0.17
C ILE A 31 6.16 -4.03 1.04
N ASP A 32 7.33 -3.71 0.49
CA ASP A 32 8.41 -3.04 1.22
C ASP A 32 7.96 -1.66 1.74
N ALA A 33 7.27 -0.89 0.90
CA ALA A 33 6.72 0.41 1.28
C ALA A 33 5.68 0.29 2.41
N ALA A 34 4.89 -0.79 2.45
CA ALA A 34 3.88 -1.00 3.48
C ALA A 34 4.52 -1.08 4.89
N GLY A 35 5.66 -1.78 5.01
CA GLY A 35 6.40 -1.87 6.27
C GLY A 35 6.86 -0.49 6.78
N GLU A 36 7.41 0.33 5.89
CA GLU A 36 7.86 1.68 6.24
C GLU A 36 6.71 2.62 6.65
N ILE A 37 5.55 2.51 5.99
CA ILE A 37 4.35 3.29 6.34
C ILE A 37 3.87 2.92 7.75
N VAL A 38 3.73 1.62 8.03
CA VAL A 38 3.31 1.13 9.36
C VAL A 38 4.29 1.59 10.43
N LYS A 39 5.59 1.49 10.17
CA LYS A 39 6.63 1.95 11.11
C LYS A 39 6.49 3.44 11.44
N LYS A 40 6.27 4.30 10.45
CA LYS A 40 6.06 5.74 10.67
C LYS A 40 4.82 6.05 11.50
N GLN A 41 3.76 5.23 11.38
CA GLN A 41 2.55 5.42 12.19
C GLN A 41 2.69 4.91 13.63
N LEU A 42 3.56 3.92 13.86
CA LEU A 42 3.81 3.36 15.19
C LEU A 42 4.93 4.07 15.96
N GLN A 43 5.82 4.79 15.26
CA GLN A 43 6.81 5.65 15.90
C GLN A 43 6.08 6.80 16.61
N THR A 44 5.91 6.63 17.92
CA THR A 44 5.27 7.58 18.85
C THR A 44 6.32 8.52 19.43
#